data_AF-A0A803R0A4-F1
#
_entry.id   AF-A0A803R0A4-F1
#
_cell.length_a   1.000
_cell.length_b   1.000
_cell.length_c   1.000
_cell.angle_alpha   90.00
_cell.angle_beta   90.00
_cell.angle_gamma   90.00
#
_symmetry.space_group_name_H-M   'P 1'
#
loop_
_entity.id
_entity.type
_entity.pdbx_description
1 polymer ?
#
loop_
_entity_poly.entity_id
_entity_poly.type
_entity_poly.pdbx_seq_one_letter_code
_entity_poly.pdbx_strand_id
1 'polypeptide(L)'
;MLRKASKENIVVDLTNLYDHFFVSTGESKAKVTAARLPYFDGDYWPGAAEDLIYQLCQEEDGRKQNKKGTAKKPFNKRALKAQSDLSKDLLLMHKLGETICPMKEDFIMVHLQHACSHCCTLMVSGNRWTCDQCKNFQICDKCYEVEQKREERERHPTNHREKHALRPVEITEVPVDTKDRDEILESEFFDTRQAFLSLCQGNHYQYDTLRRAKHSSMMVLYHLHNPTAPAFVITCNICHLDIETGQGWRCEVCADYDICNACYQKDGNSQHPHKLTNHPSMADRDAQNQEARQLRVQQLRKMLDLLVHASQCRSAQCQYPNCRKVKGLFRHGIQCKTRASGGCVLCKRMWYLLQLHARACKESECHVPRCRDLKEHLRRLQQQSDSRRRAAVMEMMRQRAAELTSNTG
;
A
#
# COMPACT_ATOMS: atom_id res chain seq x y z
N MET A 1 11.05 19.89 13.02
CA MET A 1 10.40 18.74 13.67
C MET A 1 11.43 17.74 14.20
N LEU A 2 12.19 17.04 13.35
CA LEU A 2 13.10 15.95 13.79
C LEU A 2 14.22 16.37 14.77
N ARG A 3 14.79 17.57 14.62
CA ARG A 3 15.75 18.12 15.60
C ARG A 3 15.15 18.26 17.01
N LYS A 4 13.85 18.56 17.11
CA LYS A 4 13.15 18.65 18.39
C LYS A 4 12.98 17.24 18.98
N ALA A 5 12.52 16.29 18.17
CA ALA A 5 12.36 14.90 18.59
C ALA A 5 13.68 14.25 19.06
N SER A 6 14.82 14.61 18.45
CA SER A 6 16.14 14.17 18.91
C SER A 6 16.53 14.79 20.26
N LYS A 7 16.24 16.08 20.50
CA LYS A 7 16.44 16.72 21.81
C LYS A 7 15.55 16.11 22.91
N GLU A 8 14.41 15.57 22.53
CA GLU A 8 13.47 14.90 23.43
C GLU A 8 13.76 13.40 23.58
N ASN A 9 14.88 12.90 23.04
CA ASN A 9 15.29 11.49 23.06
C ASN A 9 14.26 10.53 22.43
N ILE A 10 13.40 11.03 21.53
CA ILE A 10 12.46 10.21 20.76
C ILE A 10 13.16 9.64 19.52
N VAL A 11 13.99 10.48 18.87
CA VAL A 11 14.78 10.08 17.70
C VAL A 11 16.21 9.83 18.14
N VAL A 12 16.67 8.61 17.92
CA VAL A 12 18.01 8.15 18.25
C VAL A 12 19.03 8.66 17.24
N ASP A 13 18.71 8.56 15.96
CA ASP A 13 19.61 8.91 14.87
C ASP A 13 18.83 9.38 13.63
N LEU A 14 19.45 10.26 12.85
CA LEU A 14 18.86 10.86 11.67
C LEU A 14 19.84 10.73 10.50
N THR A 15 19.40 10.03 9.46
CA THR A 15 20.18 9.81 8.24
C THR A 15 19.26 9.87 7.03
N ASN A 16 19.76 9.48 5.86
CA ASN A 16 18.96 9.31 4.65
C ASN A 16 19.18 7.92 4.04
N LEU A 17 18.28 7.53 3.15
CA LEU A 17 18.32 6.23 2.48
C LEU A 17 19.65 6.00 1.74
N TYR A 18 20.21 7.05 1.13
CA TYR A 18 21.46 6.96 0.38
C TYR A 18 22.66 6.69 1.30
N ASP A 19 22.87 7.54 2.30
CA ASP A 19 24.00 7.46 3.23
C ASP A 19 23.95 6.18 4.08
N HIS A 20 22.77 5.61 4.32
CA HIS A 20 22.64 4.36 5.08
C HIS A 20 22.89 3.08 4.25
N PHE A 21 22.41 3.03 3.00
CA PHE A 21 22.43 1.79 2.20
C PHE A 21 23.45 1.79 1.07
N PHE A 22 23.84 2.96 0.57
CA PHE A 22 24.69 3.09 -0.62
C PHE A 22 26.10 3.60 -0.27
N VAL A 23 26.26 4.32 0.84
CA VAL A 23 27.58 4.68 1.37
C VAL A 23 28.08 3.55 2.26
N SER A 24 29.16 2.89 1.84
CA SER A 24 29.85 1.94 2.71
C SER A 24 30.62 2.73 3.78
N THR A 25 30.09 2.80 5.00
CA THR A 25 30.95 3.14 6.14
C THR A 25 32.05 2.08 6.19
N GLY A 26 33.32 2.48 6.37
CA GLY A 26 34.47 1.56 6.28
C GLY A 26 34.42 0.36 7.23
N GLU A 27 33.50 0.37 8.20
CA GLU A 27 33.25 -0.70 9.16
C GLU A 27 31.95 -1.48 8.89
N SER A 28 31.11 -1.05 7.94
CA SER A 28 29.95 -1.83 7.50
C SER A 28 30.43 -3.03 6.70
N LYS A 29 30.05 -4.21 7.17
CA LYS A 29 30.45 -5.51 6.58
C LYS A 29 29.25 -6.17 5.89
N ALA A 30 28.13 -5.47 5.81
CA ALA A 30 26.88 -5.98 5.27
C ALA A 30 26.86 -5.84 3.74
N LYS A 31 26.60 -6.93 3.02
CA LYS A 31 26.23 -6.82 1.62
C LYS A 31 24.83 -6.21 1.53
N VAL A 32 24.72 -4.98 1.04
CA VAL A 32 23.42 -4.33 0.82
C VAL A 32 22.93 -4.71 -0.57
N THR A 33 21.79 -5.38 -0.62
CA THR A 33 21.10 -5.81 -1.84
C THR A 33 19.76 -5.07 -1.93
N ALA A 34 19.12 -5.00 -3.09
CA ALA A 34 17.84 -4.30 -3.24
C ALA A 34 16.75 -4.83 -2.28
N ALA A 35 16.76 -6.13 -1.97
CA ALA A 35 15.84 -6.77 -1.03
C ALA A 35 15.96 -6.30 0.43
N ARG A 36 17.02 -5.54 0.77
CA ARG A 36 17.21 -4.99 2.11
C ARG A 36 16.69 -3.56 2.26
N LEU A 37 16.31 -2.91 1.16
CA LEU A 37 15.72 -1.59 1.20
C LEU A 37 14.25 -1.69 1.66
N PRO A 38 13.77 -0.75 2.50
CA PRO A 38 12.38 -0.76 2.96
C PRO A 38 11.39 -0.58 1.80
N TYR A 39 10.48 -1.54 1.59
CA TYR A 39 9.46 -1.46 0.54
C TYR A 39 8.17 -0.85 1.10
N PHE A 40 7.82 0.35 0.66
CA PHE A 40 6.56 1.01 1.00
C PHE A 40 5.69 1.23 -0.24
N ASP A 41 4.38 1.01 -0.09
CA ASP A 41 3.42 1.19 -1.19
C ASP A 41 3.39 2.65 -1.63
N GLY A 42 3.61 2.88 -2.92
CA GLY A 42 3.65 4.22 -3.49
C GLY A 42 4.91 5.03 -3.16
N ASP A 43 5.98 4.39 -2.69
CA ASP A 43 7.28 5.04 -2.57
C ASP A 43 7.97 5.16 -3.95
N TYR A 44 8.97 6.03 -4.04
CA TYR A 44 9.70 6.31 -5.26
C TYR A 44 10.62 5.15 -5.67
N TRP A 45 11.45 4.65 -4.76
CA TRP A 45 12.57 3.77 -5.12
C TRP A 45 12.13 2.40 -5.65
N PRO A 46 11.04 1.74 -5.18
CA PRO A 46 10.67 0.43 -5.72
C PRO A 46 10.31 0.53 -7.20
N GLY A 47 9.60 1.60 -7.57
CA GLY A 47 9.26 1.89 -8.94
C GLY A 47 10.48 2.21 -9.81
N ALA A 48 11.42 3.00 -9.29
CA ALA A 48 12.68 3.28 -9.98
C ALA A 48 13.50 1.99 -10.20
N ALA A 49 13.54 1.11 -9.20
CA ALA A 49 14.21 -0.19 -9.33
C ALA A 49 13.54 -1.08 -10.39
N GLU A 50 12.20 -1.15 -10.44
CA GLU A 50 11.47 -1.87 -11.50
C GLU A 50 11.81 -1.35 -12.89
N ASP A 51 11.80 -0.02 -13.06
CA ASP A 51 12.13 0.64 -14.33
C ASP A 51 13.58 0.32 -14.76
N LEU A 52 14.54 0.34 -13.83
CA LEU A 52 15.94 -0.04 -14.07
C LEU A 52 16.10 -1.52 -14.41
N ILE A 53 15.38 -2.42 -13.72
CA ILE A 53 15.39 -3.86 -14.03
C ILE A 53 14.90 -4.08 -15.46
N TYR A 54 13.81 -3.42 -15.85
CA TYR A 54 13.26 -3.53 -17.21
C TYR A 54 14.25 -3.05 -18.28
N GLN A 55 14.98 -1.96 -18.03
CA GLN A 55 16.05 -1.49 -18.92
C GLN A 55 17.21 -2.49 -19.02
N LEU A 56 17.68 -3.01 -17.89
CA LEU A 56 18.75 -4.00 -17.85
C LEU A 56 18.38 -5.30 -18.59
N CYS A 57 17.12 -5.73 -18.51
CA CYS A 57 16.63 -6.89 -19.26
C CYS A 57 16.64 -6.65 -20.78
N GLN A 58 16.22 -5.46 -21.24
CA GLN A 58 16.21 -5.13 -22.67
C GLN A 58 17.62 -5.06 -23.27
N GLU A 59 18.58 -4.47 -22.54
CA GLU A 59 19.98 -4.39 -22.97
C GLU A 59 20.60 -5.79 -23.17
N GLU A 60 20.21 -6.79 -22.37
CA GLU A 60 20.68 -8.17 -22.53
C GLU A 60 20.11 -8.85 -23.78
N ASP A 61 18.83 -8.63 -24.09
CA ASP A 61 18.19 -9.26 -25.23
C ASP A 61 18.68 -8.67 -26.57
N GLY A 62 18.98 -7.37 -26.61
CA GLY A 62 19.69 -6.75 -27.74
C GLY A 62 21.11 -7.30 -27.94
N ARG A 63 21.85 -7.56 -26.84
CA ARG A 63 23.19 -8.16 -26.91
C ARG A 63 23.18 -9.64 -27.32
N LYS A 64 22.13 -10.40 -26.97
CA LYS A 64 21.97 -11.81 -27.38
C LYS A 64 21.63 -11.95 -28.87
N GLN A 65 20.89 -11.00 -29.45
CA GLN A 65 20.63 -11.00 -30.90
C GLN A 65 21.91 -10.79 -31.73
N ASN A 66 22.88 -10.01 -31.22
CA ASN A 66 24.16 -9.75 -31.91
C ASN A 66 25.25 -10.84 -31.72
N LYS A 67 25.01 -11.91 -30.95
CA LYS A 67 25.98 -12.99 -30.69
C LYS A 67 25.55 -14.36 -31.22
N LYS A 68 24.84 -14.43 -32.35
CA LYS A 68 24.69 -15.69 -33.11
C LYS A 68 25.97 -16.00 -33.90
N GLY A 69 27.01 -16.43 -33.20
CA GLY A 69 28.26 -16.87 -33.81
C GLY A 69 29.17 -17.56 -32.80
N THR A 70 29.33 -18.87 -32.97
CA THR A 70 30.22 -19.81 -32.28
C THR A 70 29.76 -20.38 -30.93
N ALA A 71 29.40 -21.67 -30.97
CA ALA A 71 29.12 -22.49 -29.81
C ALA A 71 30.42 -23.16 -29.31
N LYS A 72 30.75 -23.03 -28.02
CA LYS A 72 31.59 -23.99 -27.29
C LYS A 72 30.93 -24.40 -25.97
N LYS A 73 30.70 -25.72 -25.89
CA LYS A 73 30.52 -26.69 -24.78
C LYS A 73 29.72 -26.35 -23.50
N PRO A 74 29.02 -27.35 -22.92
CA PRO A 74 28.13 -27.14 -21.78
C PRO A 74 28.91 -27.09 -20.46
N PHE A 75 28.89 -25.94 -19.79
CA PHE A 75 29.35 -25.78 -18.40
C PHE A 75 28.15 -25.62 -17.45
N ASN A 76 28.30 -26.08 -16.21
CA ASN A 76 27.26 -26.19 -15.18
C ASN A 76 26.41 -24.90 -15.01
N LYS A 77 25.13 -24.97 -15.42
CA LYS A 77 24.21 -23.82 -15.52
C LYS A 77 23.75 -23.20 -14.19
N ARG A 78 23.91 -23.89 -13.05
CA ARG A 78 23.40 -23.40 -11.74
C ARG A 78 24.33 -22.42 -11.04
N ALA A 79 25.65 -22.66 -11.06
CA ALA A 79 26.64 -21.76 -10.46
C ALA A 79 26.78 -20.44 -11.23
N LEU A 80 26.74 -20.49 -12.58
CA LEU A 80 26.77 -19.29 -13.43
C LEU A 80 25.53 -18.39 -13.23
N LYS A 81 24.35 -18.98 -12.97
CA LYS A 81 23.13 -18.20 -12.78
C LYS A 81 23.15 -17.39 -11.48
N ALA A 82 23.58 -18.01 -10.37
CA ALA A 82 23.76 -17.31 -9.10
C ALA A 82 24.84 -16.23 -9.16
N GLN A 83 25.95 -16.48 -9.88
CA GLN A 83 27.03 -15.50 -10.05
C GLN A 83 26.62 -14.34 -10.97
N SER A 84 25.79 -14.62 -11.98
CA SER A 84 25.16 -13.62 -12.85
C SER A 84 24.13 -12.78 -12.10
N ASP A 85 23.28 -13.39 -11.26
CA ASP A 85 22.26 -12.69 -10.47
C ASP A 85 22.91 -11.78 -9.40
N LEU A 86 24.03 -12.23 -8.81
CA LEU A 86 24.81 -11.42 -7.87
C LEU A 86 25.46 -10.19 -8.53
N SER A 87 25.88 -10.32 -9.79
CA SER A 87 26.38 -9.20 -10.59
C SER A 87 25.26 -8.24 -11.00
N LYS A 88 24.03 -8.74 -11.20
CA LYS A 88 22.87 -7.93 -11.57
C LYS A 88 22.36 -7.10 -10.40
N ASP A 89 22.29 -7.67 -9.20
CA ASP A 89 21.91 -6.94 -8.00
C ASP A 89 22.91 -5.82 -7.68
N LEU A 90 24.22 -6.08 -7.80
CA LEU A 90 25.25 -5.05 -7.68
C LEU A 90 25.08 -3.91 -8.70
N LEU A 91 24.80 -4.25 -9.96
CA LEU A 91 24.59 -3.26 -11.02
C LEU A 91 23.31 -2.45 -10.79
N LEU A 92 22.22 -3.11 -10.35
CA LEU A 92 20.97 -2.45 -9.98
C LEU A 92 21.19 -1.48 -8.83
N MET A 93 21.84 -1.93 -7.76
CA MET A 93 22.14 -1.09 -6.60
C MET A 93 23.03 0.10 -6.97
N HIS A 94 24.00 -0.09 -7.86
CA HIS A 94 24.82 1.02 -8.37
C HIS A 94 23.96 2.06 -9.10
N LYS A 95 23.21 1.64 -10.12
CA LYS A 95 22.35 2.55 -10.90
C LYS A 95 21.28 3.22 -10.04
N LEU A 96 20.70 2.48 -9.10
CA LEU A 96 19.72 3.01 -8.15
C LEU A 96 20.35 4.06 -7.23
N GLY A 97 21.57 3.81 -6.74
CA GLY A 97 22.34 4.76 -5.95
C GLY A 97 22.64 6.05 -6.71
N GLU A 98 23.06 5.96 -7.97
CA GLU A 98 23.28 7.13 -8.84
C GLU A 98 21.98 7.94 -9.05
N THR A 99 20.83 7.25 -9.14
CA THR A 99 19.52 7.89 -9.30
C THR A 99 19.09 8.62 -8.02
N ILE A 100 19.33 8.02 -6.84
CA ILE A 100 18.89 8.54 -5.55
C ILE A 100 19.83 9.63 -5.01
N CYS A 101 21.13 9.53 -5.29
CA CYS A 101 22.15 10.45 -4.74
C CYS A 101 21.81 11.95 -4.89
N PRO A 102 21.36 12.45 -6.06
CA PRO A 102 21.03 13.87 -6.23
C PRO A 102 19.85 14.35 -5.39
N MET A 103 18.99 13.43 -4.94
CA MET A 103 17.78 13.69 -4.16
C MET A 103 17.83 13.01 -2.78
N LYS A 104 19.04 12.73 -2.27
CA LYS A 104 19.22 11.97 -1.03
C LYS A 104 18.56 12.61 0.19
N GLU A 105 18.51 13.94 0.24
CA GLU A 105 17.91 14.69 1.35
C GLU A 105 16.37 14.57 1.39
N ASP A 106 15.73 14.15 0.29
CA ASP A 106 14.28 13.89 0.25
C ASP A 106 13.90 12.52 0.83
N PHE A 107 14.87 11.60 0.93
CA PHE A 107 14.69 10.26 1.50
C PHE A 107 15.15 10.20 2.95
N ILE A 108 14.43 10.91 3.81
CA ILE A 108 14.75 10.99 5.24
C ILE A 108 14.51 9.62 5.88
N MET A 109 15.51 9.12 6.60
CA MET A 109 15.39 7.92 7.40
C MET A 109 15.59 8.25 8.87
N VAL A 110 14.55 8.01 9.66
CA VAL A 110 14.49 8.35 11.08
C VAL A 110 14.62 7.08 11.89
N HIS A 111 15.72 6.97 12.63
CA HIS A 111 15.94 5.84 13.53
C HIS A 111 15.31 6.14 14.88
N LEU A 112 14.25 5.41 15.21
CA LEU A 112 13.67 5.39 16.56
C LEU A 112 14.41 4.43 17.49
N GLN A 113 15.28 3.58 16.93
CA GLN A 113 16.09 2.60 17.64
C GLN A 113 17.51 2.57 17.06
N HIS A 114 18.46 2.09 17.85
CA HIS A 114 19.86 2.02 17.44
C HIS A 114 20.08 0.97 16.32
N ALA A 115 20.77 1.35 15.24
CA ALA A 115 21.17 0.44 14.17
C ALA A 115 22.59 -0.10 14.39
N CYS A 116 22.81 -1.39 14.11
CA CYS A 116 24.12 -2.02 14.18
C CYS A 116 25.04 -1.51 13.04
N SER A 117 26.24 -1.06 13.36
CA SER A 117 27.24 -0.53 12.42
C SER A 117 27.73 -1.59 11.41
N HIS A 118 27.72 -2.88 11.77
CA HIS A 118 28.19 -3.95 10.88
C HIS A 118 27.12 -4.48 9.93
N CYS A 119 25.90 -4.73 10.43
CA CYS A 119 24.84 -5.35 9.65
C CYS A 119 23.73 -4.38 9.24
N CYS A 120 23.78 -3.11 9.66
CA CYS A 120 22.78 -2.07 9.38
C CYS A 120 21.36 -2.47 9.81
N THR A 121 21.22 -3.39 10.77
CA THR A 121 19.91 -3.83 11.27
C THR A 121 19.60 -3.12 12.57
N LEU A 122 18.34 -2.69 12.75
CA LEU A 122 17.87 -2.09 13.99
C LEU A 122 17.89 -3.12 15.12
N MET A 123 18.41 -2.72 16.27
CA MET A 123 18.51 -3.53 17.46
C MET A 123 17.27 -3.28 18.33
N VAL A 124 16.41 -4.29 18.46
CA VAL A 124 15.11 -4.20 19.16
C VAL A 124 15.05 -5.09 20.40
N SER A 125 16.04 -5.96 20.61
CA SER A 125 16.15 -6.85 21.77
C SER A 125 17.61 -7.31 21.94
N GLY A 126 17.94 -7.84 23.11
CA GLY A 126 19.30 -8.29 23.46
C GLY A 126 20.19 -7.14 23.90
N ASN A 127 21.50 -7.26 23.65
CA ASN A 127 22.46 -6.23 23.98
C ASN A 127 22.97 -5.49 22.74
N ARG A 128 23.13 -4.18 22.94
CA ARG A 128 23.90 -3.31 22.06
C ARG A 128 25.31 -3.16 22.62
N TRP A 129 26.30 -3.55 21.84
CA TRP A 129 27.71 -3.45 22.19
C TRP A 129 28.27 -2.13 21.68
N THR A 130 28.62 -1.22 22.59
CA THR A 130 29.10 0.12 22.25
C THR A 130 30.60 0.28 22.49
N CYS A 131 31.25 1.09 21.67
CA CYS A 131 32.64 1.48 21.89
C CYS A 131 32.71 2.81 22.67
N ASP A 132 33.54 2.87 23.72
CA ASP A 132 33.73 4.11 24.49
C ASP A 132 34.54 5.18 23.73
N GLN A 133 35.41 4.75 22.82
CA GLN A 133 36.36 5.62 22.10
C GLN A 133 35.85 6.08 20.73
N CYS A 134 35.12 5.23 20.00
CA CYS A 134 34.51 5.56 18.71
C CYS A 134 33.07 6.01 18.90
N LYS A 135 32.84 7.32 18.70
CA LYS A 135 31.48 7.89 18.67
C LYS A 135 30.67 7.20 17.57
N ASN A 136 29.46 6.77 17.91
CA ASN A 136 28.48 6.14 17.02
C ASN A 136 28.81 4.71 16.53
N PHE A 137 29.85 4.05 17.07
CA PHE A 137 30.07 2.63 16.81
C PHE A 137 29.29 1.77 17.81
N GLN A 138 28.41 0.93 17.27
CA GLN A 138 27.59 0.03 18.06
C GLN A 138 27.21 -1.20 17.25
N ILE A 139 27.26 -2.39 17.86
CA ILE A 139 26.97 -3.64 17.16
C ILE A 139 26.02 -4.53 17.97
N CYS A 140 25.23 -5.36 17.28
CA CYS A 140 24.33 -6.30 17.94
C CYS A 140 25.09 -7.54 18.44
N ASP A 141 24.48 -8.32 19.34
CA ASP A 141 25.04 -9.57 19.88
C ASP A 141 25.63 -10.48 18.79
N LYS A 142 24.88 -10.72 17.71
CA LYS A 142 25.34 -11.57 16.59
C LYS A 142 26.60 -11.03 15.92
N CYS A 143 26.67 -9.71 15.73
CA CYS A 143 27.83 -9.08 15.12
C CYS A 143 29.02 -9.05 16.09
N TYR A 144 28.77 -8.92 17.39
CA TYR A 144 29.79 -8.99 18.42
C TYR A 144 30.45 -10.38 18.49
N GLU A 145 29.66 -11.45 18.48
CA GLU A 145 30.17 -12.82 18.44
C GLU A 145 31.05 -13.10 17.20
N VAL A 146 30.65 -12.56 16.05
CA VAL A 146 31.44 -12.67 14.81
C VAL A 146 32.73 -11.86 14.94
N GLU A 147 32.66 -10.65 15.49
CA GLU A 147 33.81 -9.77 15.68
C GLU A 147 34.87 -10.38 16.62
N GLN A 148 34.43 -11.06 17.69
CA GLN A 148 35.34 -11.77 18.60
C GLN A 148 36.11 -12.92 17.94
N LYS A 149 35.57 -13.53 16.89
CA LYS A 149 36.19 -14.67 16.19
C LYS A 149 37.16 -14.23 15.08
N ARG A 150 37.22 -12.94 14.76
CA ARG A 150 38.10 -12.41 13.71
C ARG A 150 39.55 -12.33 14.15
N GLU A 151 40.44 -12.33 13.15
CA GLU A 151 41.84 -11.99 13.34
C GLU A 151 41.99 -10.58 13.92
N GLU A 152 43.00 -10.37 14.77
CA GLU A 152 43.13 -9.14 15.55
C GLU A 152 43.20 -7.86 14.69
N ARG A 153 43.75 -7.96 13.48
CA ARG A 153 43.87 -6.85 12.51
C ARG A 153 42.54 -6.44 11.85
N GLU A 154 41.54 -7.32 11.88
CA GLU A 154 40.22 -7.09 11.26
C GLU A 154 39.14 -6.71 12.29
N ARG A 155 39.54 -6.61 13.56
CA ARG A 155 38.67 -6.17 14.66
C ARG A 155 38.57 -4.65 14.67
N HIS A 156 37.42 -4.16 15.12
CA HIS A 156 37.24 -2.74 15.40
C HIS A 156 38.30 -2.21 16.40
N PRO A 157 38.95 -1.07 16.11
CA PRO A 157 38.79 -0.23 14.92
C PRO A 157 39.56 -0.77 13.71
N THR A 158 38.86 -0.85 12.57
CA THR A 158 39.47 -1.37 11.33
C THR A 158 40.62 -0.42 10.92
N ASN A 159 41.84 -0.95 10.78
CA ASN A 159 43.08 -0.23 10.42
C ASN A 159 43.77 0.62 11.51
N HIS A 160 43.43 0.47 12.79
CA HIS A 160 44.16 1.11 13.90
C HIS A 160 44.93 0.09 14.76
N ARG A 161 46.07 0.51 15.32
CA ARG A 161 46.94 -0.36 16.16
C ARG A 161 46.41 -0.58 17.58
N GLU A 162 45.46 0.23 18.03
CA GLU A 162 44.91 0.19 19.38
C GLU A 162 43.53 -0.46 19.38
N LYS A 163 43.34 -1.48 20.24
CA LYS A 163 42.09 -2.22 20.39
C LYS A 163 41.11 -1.39 21.20
N HIS A 164 39.88 -1.28 20.69
CA HIS A 164 38.80 -0.68 21.44
C HIS A 164 37.94 -1.77 22.09
N ALA A 165 37.72 -1.67 23.41
CA ALA A 165 36.84 -2.56 24.13
C ALA A 165 35.38 -2.18 23.89
N LEU A 166 34.52 -3.19 23.68
CA LEU A 166 33.08 -3.01 23.55
C LEU A 166 32.38 -3.40 24.84
N ARG A 167 31.42 -2.57 25.27
CA ARG A 167 30.63 -2.80 26.48
C ARG A 167 29.17 -3.11 26.11
N PRO A 168 28.53 -4.08 26.78
CA PRO A 168 27.13 -4.38 26.54
C PRO A 168 26.23 -3.34 27.20
N VAL A 169 25.19 -2.92 26.48
CA VAL A 169 24.09 -2.11 26.96
C VAL A 169 22.80 -2.85 26.62
N GLU A 170 22.06 -3.28 27.64
CA GLU A 170 20.82 -4.05 27.46
C GLU A 170 19.71 -3.17 26.85
N ILE A 171 18.95 -3.74 25.92
CA ILE A 171 17.83 -3.07 25.25
C ILE A 171 16.53 -3.43 25.99
N THR A 172 16.07 -2.54 26.85
CA THR A 172 14.88 -2.76 27.70
C THR A 172 13.65 -1.94 27.27
N GLU A 173 13.84 -0.89 26.48
CA GLU A 173 12.80 0.11 26.19
C GLU A 173 11.90 -0.21 24.98
N VAL A 174 12.16 -1.32 24.29
CA VAL A 174 11.40 -1.70 23.08
C VAL A 174 10.31 -2.71 23.44
N PRO A 175 9.03 -2.41 23.18
CA PRO A 175 7.94 -3.38 23.37
C PRO A 175 8.16 -4.66 22.57
N VAL A 176 7.80 -5.79 23.16
CA VAL A 176 7.94 -7.13 22.54
C VAL A 176 7.01 -7.30 21.35
N ASP A 177 5.88 -6.59 21.34
CA ASP A 177 4.90 -6.60 20.27
C ASP A 177 4.51 -5.19 19.82
N THR A 178 3.96 -5.11 18.62
CA THR A 178 3.46 -3.87 18.00
C THR A 178 1.93 -3.88 17.93
N LYS A 179 1.25 -4.50 18.89
CA LYS A 179 -0.21 -4.64 18.86
C LYS A 179 -0.86 -3.28 19.07
N ASP A 180 -1.46 -2.77 18.01
CA ASP A 180 -2.32 -1.61 18.07
C ASP A 180 -3.61 -1.95 18.83
N ARG A 181 -4.00 -1.08 19.76
CA ARG A 181 -5.20 -1.21 20.58
C ARG A 181 -6.38 -0.43 19.99
N ASP A 182 -6.13 0.41 19.01
CA ASP A 182 -7.15 1.21 18.36
C ASP A 182 -8.03 0.35 17.44
N GLU A 183 -9.30 0.71 17.35
CA GLU A 183 -10.24 0.04 16.46
C GLU A 183 -9.98 0.44 14.99
N ILE A 184 -10.18 -0.50 14.08
CA ILE A 184 -10.10 -0.21 12.63
C ILE A 184 -11.31 0.63 12.24
N LEU A 185 -11.06 1.88 11.85
CA LEU A 185 -12.07 2.79 11.30
C LEU A 185 -12.15 2.61 9.78
N GLU A 186 -13.13 1.83 9.31
CA GLU A 186 -13.42 1.69 7.88
C GLU A 186 -14.23 2.90 7.36
N SER A 187 -13.78 3.55 6.29
CA SER A 187 -14.54 4.62 5.61
C SER A 187 -14.19 4.72 4.13
N GLU A 188 -15.20 4.59 3.26
CA GLU A 188 -15.03 4.67 1.80
C GLU A 188 -14.35 5.97 1.33
N PHE A 189 -14.55 7.08 2.04
CA PHE A 189 -13.98 8.37 1.68
C PHE A 189 -12.61 8.64 2.30
N PHE A 190 -12.30 8.05 3.45
CA PHE A 190 -11.05 8.32 4.19
C PHE A 190 -10.01 7.21 4.06
N ASP A 191 -10.34 6.09 3.42
CA ASP A 191 -9.41 4.98 3.17
C ASP A 191 -8.21 5.40 2.29
N THR A 192 -8.40 6.35 1.37
CA THR A 192 -7.31 6.83 0.50
C THR A 192 -7.42 8.33 0.24
N ARG A 193 -6.27 8.97 -0.01
CA ARG A 193 -6.20 10.38 -0.45
C ARG A 193 -7.08 10.63 -1.69
N GLN A 194 -7.15 9.67 -2.61
CA GLN A 194 -7.91 9.82 -3.84
C GLN A 194 -9.42 9.82 -3.59
N ALA A 195 -9.91 8.92 -2.72
CA ALA A 195 -11.31 8.88 -2.35
C ALA A 195 -11.75 10.19 -1.66
N PHE A 196 -10.90 10.71 -0.76
CA PHE A 196 -11.16 12.00 -0.11
C PHE A 196 -11.15 13.16 -1.10
N LEU A 197 -10.23 13.16 -2.06
CA LEU A 197 -10.20 14.18 -3.12
C LEU A 197 -11.47 14.12 -3.98
N SER A 198 -11.94 12.93 -4.35
CA SER A 198 -13.19 12.75 -5.10
C SER A 198 -14.42 13.23 -4.33
N LEU A 199 -14.48 12.99 -3.01
CA LEU A 199 -15.51 13.55 -2.13
C LEU A 199 -15.48 15.08 -2.20
N CYS A 200 -14.31 15.68 -2.04
CA CYS A 200 -14.15 17.13 -2.08
C CYS A 200 -14.52 17.73 -3.45
N GLN A 201 -14.10 17.10 -4.55
CA GLN A 201 -14.41 17.57 -5.89
C GLN A 201 -15.90 17.50 -6.20
N GLY A 202 -16.56 16.38 -5.88
CA GLY A 202 -17.98 16.20 -6.17
C GLY A 202 -18.92 17.03 -5.28
N ASN A 203 -18.47 17.49 -4.12
CA ASN A 203 -19.24 18.39 -3.25
C ASN A 203 -18.71 19.82 -3.22
N HIS A 204 -17.74 20.15 -4.07
CA HIS A 204 -17.09 21.45 -4.10
C HIS A 204 -16.53 21.90 -2.74
N TYR A 205 -16.00 20.96 -1.95
CA TYR A 205 -15.28 21.28 -0.72
C TYR A 205 -13.93 21.91 -1.09
N GLN A 206 -13.74 23.14 -0.63
CA GLN A 206 -12.58 23.96 -0.92
C GLN A 206 -11.86 24.38 0.36
N TYR A 207 -10.54 24.52 0.27
CA TYR A 207 -9.65 24.89 1.38
C TYR A 207 -8.80 26.14 1.05
N ASP A 208 -9.22 26.92 0.05
CA ASP A 208 -8.56 28.12 -0.46
C ASP A 208 -8.78 29.37 0.41
N THR A 209 -9.87 29.41 1.17
CA THR A 209 -10.16 30.50 2.12
C THR A 209 -10.57 29.94 3.48
N LEU A 210 -10.37 30.70 4.56
CA LEU A 210 -10.75 30.26 5.91
C LEU A 210 -12.24 29.90 6.01
N ARG A 211 -13.12 30.68 5.39
CA ARG A 211 -14.57 30.43 5.40
C ARG A 211 -14.90 29.10 4.72
N ARG A 212 -14.36 28.86 3.52
CA ARG A 212 -14.56 27.61 2.77
C ARG A 212 -13.94 26.43 3.50
N ALA A 213 -12.73 26.57 4.04
CA ALA A 213 -12.07 25.54 4.84
C ALA A 213 -12.90 25.15 6.07
N LYS A 214 -13.47 26.12 6.80
CA LYS A 214 -14.37 25.83 7.94
C LYS A 214 -15.59 25.02 7.51
N HIS A 215 -16.25 25.41 6.41
CA HIS A 215 -17.40 24.68 5.87
C HIS A 215 -17.02 23.27 5.43
N SER A 216 -15.95 23.12 4.64
CA SER A 216 -15.44 21.82 4.19
C SER A 216 -15.09 20.92 5.38
N SER A 217 -14.38 21.42 6.39
CA SER A 217 -14.07 20.66 7.60
C SER A 217 -15.32 20.27 8.41
N MET A 218 -16.31 21.16 8.50
CA MET A 218 -17.60 20.84 9.13
C MET A 218 -18.31 19.68 8.39
N MET A 219 -18.31 19.69 7.06
CA MET A 219 -18.88 18.60 6.25
C MET A 219 -18.10 17.30 6.39
N VAL A 220 -16.77 17.37 6.49
CA VAL A 220 -15.91 16.20 6.78
C VAL A 220 -16.23 15.60 8.14
N LEU A 221 -16.36 16.43 9.19
CA LEU A 221 -16.79 15.97 10.51
C LEU A 221 -18.17 15.32 10.46
N TYR A 222 -19.11 15.92 9.72
CA TYR A 222 -20.42 15.34 9.51
C TYR A 222 -20.34 13.93 8.89
N HIS A 223 -19.54 13.72 7.83
CA HIS A 223 -19.37 12.40 7.21
C HIS A 223 -18.62 11.38 8.09
N LEU A 224 -17.72 11.84 8.97
CA LEU A 224 -17.07 10.98 9.97
C LEU A 224 -18.05 10.50 11.04
N HIS A 225 -18.94 11.38 11.51
CA HIS A 225 -19.98 11.04 12.47
C HIS A 225 -21.17 10.31 11.84
N ASN A 226 -21.35 10.42 10.51
CA ASN A 226 -22.44 9.82 9.75
C ASN A 226 -21.93 9.03 8.54
N PRO A 227 -21.24 7.87 8.70
CA PRO A 227 -20.57 7.17 7.60
C PRO A 227 -21.51 6.64 6.50
N THR A 228 -22.81 6.56 6.78
CA THR A 228 -23.84 6.15 5.81
C THR A 228 -24.57 7.32 5.18
N ALA A 229 -24.24 8.55 5.58
CA ALA A 229 -24.82 9.73 4.94
C ALA A 229 -24.43 9.73 3.46
N PRO A 230 -25.36 10.04 2.56
CA PRO A 230 -25.03 10.16 1.16
C PRO A 230 -23.98 11.27 1.00
N ALA A 231 -22.82 10.87 0.50
CA ALA A 231 -21.72 11.78 0.21
C ALA A 231 -22.01 12.72 -0.94
N PHE A 232 -23.02 12.45 -1.76
CA PHE A 232 -23.40 13.27 -2.90
C PHE A 232 -24.91 13.49 -2.89
N VAL A 233 -25.33 14.64 -3.38
CA VAL A 233 -26.75 14.98 -3.51
C VAL A 233 -27.39 13.99 -4.47
N ILE A 234 -28.48 13.37 -4.03
CA ILE A 234 -29.24 12.42 -4.83
C ILE A 234 -30.24 13.24 -5.66
N THR A 235 -30.21 13.10 -6.98
CA THR A 235 -31.14 13.80 -7.88
C THR A 235 -32.27 12.86 -8.33
N CYS A 236 -33.46 13.43 -8.53
CA CYS A 236 -34.61 12.68 -9.02
C CYS A 236 -34.45 12.35 -10.50
N ASN A 237 -34.57 11.08 -10.88
CA ASN A 237 -34.45 10.67 -12.29
C ASN A 237 -35.61 11.15 -13.19
N ILE A 238 -36.70 11.66 -12.61
CA ILE A 238 -37.88 12.15 -13.37
C ILE A 238 -37.83 13.68 -13.51
N CYS A 239 -37.71 14.42 -12.41
CA CYS A 239 -37.73 15.88 -12.44
C CYS A 239 -36.35 16.54 -12.38
N HIS A 240 -35.29 15.76 -12.19
CA HIS A 240 -33.89 16.21 -12.08
C HIS A 240 -33.60 17.19 -10.94
N LEU A 241 -34.55 17.37 -10.03
CA LEU A 241 -34.37 18.15 -8.80
C LEU A 241 -33.72 17.29 -7.71
N ASP A 242 -33.02 17.95 -6.81
CA ASP A 242 -32.41 17.33 -5.62
C ASP A 242 -33.50 16.72 -4.73
N ILE A 243 -33.22 15.51 -4.25
CA ILE A 243 -34.10 14.77 -3.32
C ILE A 243 -33.65 15.10 -1.90
N GLU A 244 -34.53 15.72 -1.12
CA GLU A 244 -34.29 15.95 0.30
C GLU A 244 -34.12 14.63 1.06
N THR A 245 -33.25 14.63 2.08
CA THR A 245 -32.92 13.42 2.85
C THR A 245 -34.18 12.83 3.49
N GLY A 246 -34.48 11.56 3.21
CA GLY A 246 -35.67 10.86 3.71
C GLY A 246 -36.95 11.13 2.91
N GLN A 247 -36.89 11.92 1.83
CA GLN A 247 -38.04 12.27 0.98
C GLN A 247 -37.95 11.74 -0.45
N GLY A 248 -37.41 10.52 -0.59
CA GLY A 248 -37.34 9.87 -1.89
C GLY A 248 -37.41 8.35 -1.81
N TRP A 249 -37.41 7.77 -2.99
CA TRP A 249 -37.57 6.34 -3.24
C TRP A 249 -36.44 5.85 -4.12
N ARG A 250 -35.77 4.78 -3.70
CA ARG A 250 -34.64 4.17 -4.40
C ARG A 250 -35.01 2.81 -4.97
N CYS A 251 -34.50 2.49 -6.15
CA CYS A 251 -34.47 1.13 -6.64
C CYS A 251 -33.23 0.38 -6.13
N GLU A 252 -33.40 -0.77 -5.48
CA GLU A 252 -32.26 -1.60 -5.05
C GLU A 252 -31.64 -2.44 -6.19
N VAL A 253 -32.30 -2.48 -7.35
CA VAL A 253 -31.89 -3.31 -8.51
C VAL A 253 -31.17 -2.46 -9.58
N CYS A 254 -31.65 -1.25 -9.83
CA CYS A 254 -31.05 -0.32 -10.79
C CYS A 254 -30.08 0.60 -10.07
N ALA A 255 -28.84 0.69 -10.58
CA ALA A 255 -27.89 1.69 -10.13
C ALA A 255 -28.45 3.09 -10.46
N ASP A 256 -28.39 4.00 -9.50
CA ASP A 256 -28.68 5.42 -9.66
C ASP A 256 -30.09 5.74 -10.16
N TYR A 257 -31.08 4.95 -9.72
CA TYR A 257 -32.49 5.25 -9.92
C TYR A 257 -33.17 5.64 -8.60
N ASP A 258 -33.29 6.94 -8.38
CA ASP A 258 -33.89 7.58 -7.24
C ASP A 258 -34.99 8.56 -7.71
N ILE A 259 -36.16 8.55 -7.09
CA ILE A 259 -37.25 9.50 -7.41
C ILE A 259 -37.77 10.17 -6.15
N CYS A 260 -38.11 11.45 -6.24
CA CYS A 260 -38.66 12.20 -5.11
C CYS A 260 -40.10 11.75 -4.80
N ASN A 261 -40.58 12.02 -3.59
CA ASN A 261 -41.95 11.74 -3.18
C ASN A 261 -43.01 12.31 -4.15
N ALA A 262 -42.79 13.53 -4.66
CA ALA A 262 -43.73 14.16 -5.59
C ALA A 262 -43.84 13.41 -6.93
N CYS A 263 -42.71 12.95 -7.49
CA CYS A 263 -42.71 12.15 -8.70
C CYS A 263 -43.23 10.73 -8.44
N TYR A 264 -42.93 10.15 -7.28
CA TYR A 264 -43.48 8.86 -6.85
C TYR A 264 -45.01 8.90 -6.77
N GLN A 265 -45.59 9.96 -6.23
CA GLN A 265 -47.05 10.13 -6.10
C GLN A 265 -47.74 10.42 -7.43
N LYS A 266 -47.07 11.12 -8.36
CA LYS A 266 -47.65 11.48 -9.67
C LYS A 266 -47.67 10.31 -10.66
N ASP A 267 -46.58 9.55 -10.76
CA ASP A 267 -46.44 8.48 -11.76
C ASP A 267 -46.59 7.06 -11.18
N GLY A 268 -46.80 6.95 -9.86
CA GLY A 268 -47.32 5.76 -9.19
C GLY A 268 -46.61 4.45 -9.55
N ASN A 269 -45.27 4.41 -9.49
CA ASN A 269 -44.47 3.21 -9.80
C ASN A 269 -44.72 2.61 -11.21
N SER A 270 -45.42 3.31 -12.11
CA SER A 270 -45.95 2.75 -13.36
C SER A 270 -44.90 2.65 -14.46
N GLN A 271 -43.82 3.43 -14.36
CA GLN A 271 -42.79 3.53 -15.39
C GLN A 271 -41.49 2.79 -15.05
N HIS A 272 -41.33 2.29 -13.81
CA HIS A 272 -40.14 1.57 -13.39
C HIS A 272 -40.46 0.11 -13.01
N PRO A 273 -39.84 -0.90 -13.66
CA PRO A 273 -40.22 -2.30 -13.49
C PRO A 273 -39.84 -2.92 -12.13
N HIS A 274 -39.04 -2.24 -11.31
CA HIS A 274 -38.60 -2.73 -10.00
C HIS A 274 -39.28 -1.99 -8.86
N LYS A 275 -39.52 -2.68 -7.74
CA LYS A 275 -40.08 -2.10 -6.52
C LYS A 275 -39.10 -1.08 -5.92
N LEU A 276 -39.62 0.11 -5.60
CA LEU A 276 -38.88 1.16 -4.93
C LEU A 276 -39.03 1.07 -3.41
N THR A 277 -37.94 1.35 -2.69
CA THR A 277 -37.87 1.41 -1.22
C THR A 277 -37.65 2.84 -0.76
N ASN A 278 -38.27 3.23 0.35
CA ASN A 278 -38.17 4.58 0.90
C ASN A 278 -36.75 4.85 1.46
N HIS A 279 -36.24 6.08 1.31
CA HIS A 279 -35.01 6.52 1.95
C HIS A 279 -35.20 6.59 3.48
N PRO A 280 -34.44 5.85 4.31
CA PRO A 280 -34.63 5.84 5.76
C PRO A 280 -34.43 7.24 6.39
N SER A 281 -35.25 7.57 7.39
CA SER A 281 -35.24 8.85 8.12
C SER A 281 -33.96 9.05 8.94
N MET A 282 -33.63 10.30 9.32
CA MET A 282 -32.44 10.61 10.12
C MET A 282 -32.45 9.94 11.52
N ALA A 283 -33.61 9.90 12.20
CA ALA A 283 -33.73 9.29 13.53
C ALA A 283 -33.65 7.76 13.49
N ASP A 284 -34.19 7.14 12.43
CA ASP A 284 -34.04 5.70 12.19
C ASP A 284 -32.60 5.33 11.81
N ARG A 285 -31.90 6.23 11.10
CA ARG A 285 -30.49 6.05 10.73
C ARG A 285 -29.59 6.05 11.96
N ASP A 286 -29.74 6.92 12.95
CA ASP A 286 -28.82 6.98 14.10
C ASP A 286 -28.84 5.74 15.00
N ALA A 287 -30.03 5.20 15.31
CA ALA A 287 -30.17 3.95 16.06
C ALA A 287 -29.77 2.72 15.23
N GLN A 288 -30.12 2.72 13.93
CA GLN A 288 -29.63 1.69 13.00
C GLN A 288 -28.12 1.84 12.75
N ASN A 289 -27.50 3.00 12.93
CA ASN A 289 -26.14 3.23 12.45
C ASN A 289 -25.09 2.47 13.25
N GLN A 290 -25.24 2.35 14.57
CA GLN A 290 -24.28 1.61 15.38
C GLN A 290 -24.52 0.10 15.29
N GLU A 291 -25.77 -0.34 15.45
CA GLU A 291 -26.13 -1.76 15.38
C GLU A 291 -26.04 -2.32 13.95
N ALA A 292 -26.50 -1.59 12.93
CA ALA A 292 -26.35 -1.97 11.53
C ALA A 292 -24.92 -1.81 11.01
N ARG A 293 -24.05 -0.97 11.60
CA ARG A 293 -22.61 -0.99 11.27
C ARG A 293 -21.96 -2.25 11.81
N GLN A 294 -22.22 -2.62 13.06
CA GLN A 294 -21.72 -3.89 13.62
C GLN A 294 -22.27 -5.10 12.85
N LEU A 295 -23.57 -5.12 12.54
CA LEU A 295 -24.19 -6.17 11.74
C LEU A 295 -23.64 -6.21 10.31
N ARG A 296 -23.43 -5.06 9.64
CA ARG A 296 -22.87 -5.03 8.27
C ARG A 296 -21.42 -5.50 8.23
N VAL A 297 -20.57 -5.07 9.17
CA VAL A 297 -19.19 -5.56 9.25
C VAL A 297 -19.18 -7.06 9.52
N GLN A 298 -20.02 -7.54 10.45
CA GLN A 298 -20.13 -8.96 10.74
C GLN A 298 -20.70 -9.76 9.55
N GLN A 299 -21.69 -9.21 8.84
CA GLN A 299 -22.27 -9.81 7.63
C GLN A 299 -21.26 -9.83 6.47
N LEU A 300 -20.48 -8.76 6.29
CA LEU A 300 -19.43 -8.67 5.28
C LEU A 300 -18.33 -9.71 5.55
N ARG A 301 -17.86 -9.83 6.80
CA ARG A 301 -16.91 -10.89 7.19
C ARG A 301 -17.48 -12.28 6.90
N LYS A 302 -18.71 -12.56 7.38
CA LYS A 302 -19.41 -13.83 7.10
C LYS A 302 -19.58 -14.10 5.60
N MET A 303 -19.79 -13.06 4.79
CA MET A 303 -19.94 -13.15 3.35
C MET A 303 -18.60 -13.45 2.65
N LEU A 304 -17.50 -12.82 3.09
CA LEU A 304 -16.16 -13.12 2.59
C LEU A 304 -15.74 -14.55 2.97
N ASP A 305 -16.00 -14.98 4.21
CA ASP A 305 -15.77 -16.35 4.65
C ASP A 305 -16.60 -17.35 3.83
N LEU A 306 -17.85 -17.00 3.54
CA LEU A 306 -18.72 -17.80 2.66
C LEU A 306 -18.16 -17.91 1.24
N LEU A 307 -17.55 -16.87 0.67
CA LEU A 307 -16.91 -16.94 -0.65
C LEU A 307 -15.74 -17.92 -0.65
N VAL A 308 -14.90 -17.86 0.38
CA VAL A 308 -13.76 -18.77 0.55
C VAL A 308 -14.24 -20.21 0.77
N HIS A 309 -15.24 -20.40 1.62
CA HIS A 309 -15.84 -21.71 1.85
C HIS A 309 -16.45 -22.28 0.56
N ALA A 310 -17.29 -21.50 -0.13
CA ALA A 310 -18.02 -21.97 -1.31
C ALA A 310 -17.10 -22.31 -2.48
N SER A 311 -15.94 -21.66 -2.61
CA SER A 311 -14.95 -21.94 -3.66
C SER A 311 -14.24 -23.29 -3.44
N GLN A 312 -14.09 -23.73 -2.20
CA GLN A 312 -13.40 -24.98 -1.84
C GLN A 312 -14.36 -26.13 -1.54
N CYS A 313 -15.62 -25.83 -1.20
CA CYS A 313 -16.60 -26.82 -0.78
C CYS A 313 -17.01 -27.73 -1.96
N ARG A 314 -16.82 -29.05 -1.80
CA ARG A 314 -17.21 -30.06 -2.80
C ARG A 314 -18.57 -30.72 -2.53
N SER A 315 -19.13 -30.55 -1.33
CA SER A 315 -20.41 -31.15 -0.96
C SER A 315 -21.58 -30.55 -1.75
N ALA A 316 -22.38 -31.41 -2.38
CA ALA A 316 -23.62 -31.04 -3.07
C ALA A 316 -24.72 -30.61 -2.08
N GLN A 317 -24.69 -31.17 -0.86
CA GLN A 317 -25.66 -30.90 0.19
C GLN A 317 -25.01 -30.22 1.41
N CYS A 318 -24.16 -29.22 1.16
CA CYS A 318 -23.54 -28.46 2.24
C CYS A 318 -24.59 -27.78 3.12
N GLN A 319 -24.46 -27.92 4.45
CA GLN A 319 -25.32 -27.27 5.44
C GLN A 319 -24.90 -25.82 5.76
N TYR A 320 -23.74 -25.39 5.27
CA TYR A 320 -23.27 -24.01 5.48
C TYR A 320 -24.25 -23.01 4.81
N PRO A 321 -24.76 -22.00 5.55
CA PRO A 321 -25.79 -21.10 5.05
C PRO A 321 -25.41 -20.45 3.72
N ASN A 322 -26.33 -20.44 2.76
CA ASN A 322 -26.18 -19.83 1.43
C ASN A 322 -25.02 -20.37 0.54
N CYS A 323 -24.29 -21.42 0.95
CA CYS A 323 -23.20 -22.03 0.16
C CYS A 323 -23.68 -22.47 -1.23
N ARG A 324 -24.85 -23.11 -1.32
CA ARG A 324 -25.45 -23.53 -2.62
C ARG A 324 -25.71 -22.36 -3.56
N LYS A 325 -26.16 -21.21 -3.03
CA LYS A 325 -26.45 -20.00 -3.82
C LYS A 325 -25.16 -19.40 -4.39
N VAL A 326 -24.12 -19.26 -3.57
CA VAL A 326 -22.81 -18.73 -3.99
C VAL A 326 -22.15 -19.65 -5.03
N LYS A 327 -22.21 -20.98 -4.84
CA LYS A 327 -21.78 -21.95 -5.86
C LYS A 327 -22.56 -21.82 -7.18
N GLY A 328 -23.84 -21.49 -7.11
CA GLY A 328 -24.67 -21.20 -8.29
C GLY A 328 -24.17 -19.97 -9.05
N LEU A 329 -23.81 -18.90 -8.33
CA LEU A 329 -23.25 -17.71 -8.95
C LEU A 329 -21.87 -17.97 -9.59
N PHE A 330 -21.02 -18.81 -8.99
CA PHE A 330 -19.76 -19.21 -9.62
C PHE A 330 -20.00 -19.99 -10.92
N ARG A 331 -20.92 -20.96 -10.91
CA ARG A 331 -21.30 -21.72 -12.12
C ARG A 331 -21.86 -20.82 -13.21
N HIS A 332 -22.75 -19.88 -12.85
CA HIS A 332 -23.26 -18.88 -13.76
C HIS A 332 -22.13 -18.04 -14.35
N GLY A 333 -21.22 -17.52 -13.52
CA GLY A 333 -20.09 -16.71 -13.97
C GLY A 333 -19.18 -17.44 -14.96
N ILE A 334 -19.01 -18.76 -14.84
CA ILE A 334 -18.23 -19.56 -15.80
C ILE A 334 -18.94 -19.65 -17.15
N GLN A 335 -20.26 -19.86 -17.14
CA GLN A 335 -21.06 -20.16 -18.34
C GLN A 335 -21.68 -18.92 -19.01
N CYS A 336 -21.73 -17.77 -18.33
CA CYS A 336 -22.40 -16.57 -18.83
C CYS A 336 -21.60 -15.88 -19.94
N LYS A 337 -22.20 -15.79 -21.14
CA LYS A 337 -21.62 -15.12 -22.32
C LYS A 337 -21.81 -13.60 -22.28
N THR A 338 -22.88 -13.10 -21.67
CA THR A 338 -23.19 -11.67 -21.55
C THR A 338 -22.20 -10.94 -20.64
N ARG A 339 -21.65 -11.63 -19.62
CA ARG A 339 -20.64 -11.12 -18.67
C ARG A 339 -21.08 -9.83 -17.94
N ALA A 340 -20.26 -9.37 -17.00
CA ALA A 340 -20.52 -8.11 -16.29
C ALA A 340 -20.44 -6.89 -17.23
N SER A 341 -19.49 -6.91 -18.19
CA SER A 341 -19.28 -5.87 -19.19
C SER A 341 -20.44 -5.73 -20.17
N GLY A 342 -21.11 -6.82 -20.54
CA GLY A 342 -22.33 -6.79 -21.36
C GLY A 342 -23.62 -6.64 -20.57
N GLY A 343 -23.55 -6.29 -19.27
CA GLY A 343 -24.72 -5.89 -18.49
C GLY A 343 -25.39 -6.97 -17.63
N CYS A 344 -24.86 -8.20 -17.53
CA CYS A 344 -25.49 -9.25 -16.73
C CYS A 344 -25.48 -8.93 -15.22
N VAL A 345 -26.66 -8.83 -14.62
CA VAL A 345 -26.87 -8.46 -13.20
C VAL A 345 -26.18 -9.44 -12.24
N LEU A 346 -26.31 -10.76 -12.47
CA LEU A 346 -25.68 -11.78 -11.62
C LEU A 346 -24.15 -11.72 -11.71
N CYS A 347 -23.61 -11.45 -12.90
CA CYS A 347 -22.17 -11.28 -13.08
C CYS A 347 -21.65 -9.97 -12.45
N LYS A 348 -22.41 -8.87 -12.51
CA LYS A 348 -22.07 -7.61 -11.83
C LYS A 348 -22.01 -7.81 -10.31
N ARG A 349 -23.01 -8.48 -9.73
CA ARG A 349 -23.04 -8.80 -8.28
C ARG A 349 -21.87 -9.69 -7.87
N MET A 350 -21.60 -10.74 -8.64
CA MET A 350 -20.44 -11.61 -8.40
C MET A 350 -19.12 -10.84 -8.51
N TRP A 351 -18.98 -10.01 -9.54
CA TRP A 351 -17.77 -9.22 -9.76
C TRP A 351 -17.45 -8.29 -8.57
N TYR A 352 -18.45 -7.59 -8.05
CA TYR A 352 -18.32 -6.75 -6.87
C TYR A 352 -17.81 -7.54 -5.65
N LEU A 353 -18.41 -8.70 -5.38
CA LEU A 353 -17.99 -9.58 -4.27
C LEU A 353 -16.53 -10.06 -4.42
N LEU A 354 -16.14 -10.42 -5.64
CA LEU A 354 -14.77 -10.84 -5.94
C LEU A 354 -13.78 -9.69 -5.81
N GLN A 355 -14.16 -8.46 -6.18
CA GLN A 355 -13.32 -7.27 -6.00
C GLN A 355 -13.09 -6.94 -4.53
N LEU A 356 -14.14 -6.97 -3.71
CA LEU A 356 -14.02 -6.77 -2.25
C LEU A 356 -13.07 -7.80 -1.63
N HIS A 357 -13.25 -9.08 -1.99
CA HIS A 357 -12.36 -10.13 -1.54
C HIS A 357 -10.91 -9.88 -1.99
N ALA A 358 -10.68 -9.55 -3.27
CA ALA A 358 -9.33 -9.34 -3.80
C ALA A 358 -8.58 -8.20 -3.10
N ARG A 359 -9.27 -7.13 -2.68
CA ARG A 359 -8.69 -6.01 -1.91
C ARG A 359 -8.28 -6.42 -0.49
N ALA A 360 -9.10 -7.21 0.19
CA ALA A 360 -8.85 -7.64 1.57
C ALA A 360 -7.96 -8.89 1.68
N CYS A 361 -7.86 -9.68 0.61
CA CYS A 361 -7.18 -10.97 0.61
C CYS A 361 -5.65 -10.81 0.63
N LYS A 362 -4.98 -11.39 1.63
CA LYS A 362 -3.51 -11.42 1.73
C LYS A 362 -2.88 -12.72 1.19
N GLU A 363 -3.69 -13.74 0.92
CA GLU A 363 -3.22 -15.05 0.41
C GLU A 363 -2.67 -14.96 -1.02
N SER A 364 -1.50 -15.56 -1.25
CA SER A 364 -0.87 -15.68 -2.57
C SER A 364 -1.59 -16.70 -3.46
N GLU A 365 -1.89 -17.87 -2.90
CA GLU A 365 -2.60 -18.97 -3.57
C GLU A 365 -4.07 -19.03 -3.12
N CYS A 366 -4.81 -17.97 -3.45
CA CYS A 366 -6.23 -17.89 -3.12
C CYS A 366 -7.10 -18.75 -4.06
N HIS A 367 -7.96 -19.60 -3.49
CA HIS A 367 -8.87 -20.49 -4.22
C HIS A 367 -10.14 -19.80 -4.74
N VAL A 368 -10.39 -18.54 -4.33
CA VAL A 368 -11.55 -17.79 -4.81
C VAL A 368 -11.36 -17.45 -6.30
N PRO A 369 -12.31 -17.81 -7.18
CA PRO A 369 -12.17 -17.60 -8.62
C PRO A 369 -11.86 -16.14 -8.97
N ARG A 370 -10.94 -15.92 -9.93
CA ARG A 370 -10.54 -14.59 -10.43
C ARG A 370 -9.90 -13.66 -9.39
N CYS A 371 -9.69 -14.08 -8.14
CA CYS A 371 -9.03 -13.26 -7.12
C CYS A 371 -7.62 -12.84 -7.57
N ARG A 372 -6.84 -13.76 -8.13
CA ARG A 372 -5.50 -13.49 -8.66
C ARG A 372 -5.52 -12.45 -9.79
N ASP A 373 -6.41 -12.62 -10.76
CA ASP A 373 -6.53 -11.70 -11.90
C ASP A 373 -6.95 -10.29 -11.45
N LEU A 374 -7.84 -10.21 -10.47
CA LEU A 374 -8.30 -8.94 -9.89
C LEU A 374 -7.17 -8.25 -9.12
N LYS A 375 -6.40 -8.97 -8.31
CA LYS A 375 -5.21 -8.44 -7.64
C LYS A 375 -4.20 -7.90 -8.64
N GLU A 376 -3.95 -8.66 -9.71
CA GLU A 376 -3.03 -8.25 -10.78
C GLU A 376 -3.54 -6.99 -11.51
N HIS A 377 -4.83 -6.92 -11.82
CA HIS A 377 -5.42 -5.74 -12.45
C HIS A 377 -5.31 -4.49 -11.56
N LEU A 378 -5.60 -4.63 -10.26
CA LEU A 378 -5.44 -3.55 -9.28
C LEU A 378 -3.96 -3.11 -9.19
N ARG A 379 -3.01 -4.06 -9.19
CA ARG A 379 -1.57 -3.75 -9.22
C ARG A 379 -1.17 -2.97 -10.47
N ARG A 380 -1.67 -3.32 -11.65
CA ARG A 380 -1.37 -2.59 -12.90
C ARG A 380 -1.92 -1.16 -12.90
N LEU A 381 -3.14 -0.98 -12.41
CA LEU A 381 -3.74 0.35 -12.24
C LEU A 381 -2.90 1.20 -11.28
N GLN A 382 -2.47 0.61 -10.17
CA GLN A 382 -1.60 1.25 -9.19
C GLN A 382 -0.24 1.62 -9.81
N GLN A 383 0.40 0.68 -10.51
CA GLN A 383 1.67 0.91 -11.23
C GLN A 383 1.55 2.07 -12.23
N GLN A 384 0.47 2.15 -13.02
CA GLN A 384 0.30 3.24 -13.97
C GLN A 384 0.18 4.60 -13.29
N SER A 385 -0.56 4.67 -12.17
CA SER A 385 -0.65 5.88 -11.35
C SER A 385 0.71 6.26 -10.76
N ASP A 386 1.43 5.28 -10.21
CA ASP A 386 2.74 5.47 -9.60
C ASP A 386 3.78 5.94 -10.62
N SER A 387 3.79 5.38 -11.85
CA SER A 387 4.66 5.85 -12.94
C SER A 387 4.42 7.32 -13.29
N ARG A 388 3.15 7.77 -13.35
CA ARG A 388 2.83 9.19 -13.57
C ARG A 388 3.34 10.06 -12.43
N ARG A 389 3.18 9.62 -11.18
CA ARG A 389 3.70 10.35 -10.01
C ARG A 389 5.23 10.44 -10.05
N ARG A 390 5.93 9.33 -10.37
CA ARG A 390 7.40 9.32 -10.49
C ARG A 390 7.88 10.30 -11.57
N ALA A 391 7.24 10.31 -12.74
CA ALA A 391 7.56 11.27 -13.79
C ALA A 391 7.41 12.72 -13.32
N ALA A 392 6.33 13.04 -12.60
CA ALA A 392 6.11 14.38 -12.05
C ALA A 392 7.16 14.77 -10.99
N VAL A 393 7.58 13.84 -10.13
CA VAL A 393 8.66 14.08 -9.16
C VAL A 393 9.98 14.34 -9.88
N MET A 394 10.34 13.51 -10.88
CA MET A 394 11.57 13.71 -11.65
C MET A 394 11.58 15.07 -12.37
N GLU A 395 10.44 15.50 -12.90
CA GLU A 395 10.31 16.81 -13.55
C GLU A 395 10.47 17.97 -12.54
N MET A 396 9.81 17.88 -11.39
CA MET A 396 9.98 18.86 -10.30
C MET A 396 11.44 18.97 -9.86
N MET A 397 12.17 17.85 -9.77
CA MET A 397 13.58 17.85 -9.41
C MET A 397 14.48 18.46 -10.48
N ARG A 398 14.20 18.22 -11.76
CA ARG A 398 14.91 18.89 -12.86
C ARG A 398 14.73 20.41 -12.79
N GLN A 399 13.53 20.87 -12.50
CA GLN A 399 13.23 22.30 -12.36
C GLN A 399 14.01 22.91 -11.18
N ARG A 400 14.01 22.27 -10.01
CA ARG A 400 14.82 22.72 -8.85
C ARG A 400 16.32 22.76 -9.14
N ALA A 401 16.84 21.74 -9.84
CA ALA A 401 18.25 21.72 -10.22
C ALA A 401 18.60 22.87 -11.18
N ALA A 402 17.73 23.16 -12.15
CA ALA A 402 17.90 24.29 -13.05
C ALA A 402 17.86 25.65 -12.30
N GLU A 403 16.94 25.83 -11.36
CA GLU A 403 16.81 27.03 -10.53
C GLU A 403 18.06 27.29 -9.66
N LEU A 404 18.65 26.22 -9.09
CA LEU A 404 19.89 26.31 -8.32
C LEU A 404 21.07 26.73 -9.19
N THR A 405 21.15 26.23 -10.43
CA THR A 405 22.21 26.63 -11.38
C THR A 405 22.04 28.06 -11.90
N SER A 406 20.81 28.55 -12.04
CA SER A 406 20.54 29.93 -12.48
C SER A 406 20.78 30.97 -11.40
N ASN A 407 20.65 30.62 -10.11
CA ASN A 407 20.91 31.53 -8.98
C ASN A 407 22.40 31.66 -8.61
N THR A 408 23.27 30.86 -9.24
CA THR A 408 24.73 30.92 -9.08
C THR A 408 25.46 31.62 -10.24
N GLY A 409 24.71 32.21 -11.17
CA GLY A 409 25.23 32.88 -12.37
C GLY A 409 25.30 34.40 -12.26
#